data_AF-A0A4Q4CI66-F1
#
_entry.id   AF-A0A4Q4CI66-F1
#
_cell.length_a   1.000
_cell.length_b   1.000
_cell.length_c   1.000
_cell.angle_alpha   90.00
_cell.angle_beta   90.00
_cell.angle_gamma   90.00
#
_symmetry.space_group_name_H-M   'P 1'
#
loop_
_entity.id
_entity.type
_entity.pdbx_description
1 polymer ?
#
loop_
_entity_poly.entity_id
_entity_poly.type
_entity_poly.pdbx_seq_one_letter_code
_entity_poly.pdbx_strand_id
1 'polypeptide(L)'
;MQHPDPITVEVIGSALASITEEMGEALVRASFSTNIKERRDCSTALFDRAGRTLCQAEHIPIHLGSFLDALPSILARHPEAGIAPGDVFVFNDAYAGGGTHLPDIVLAEPIFVDGAIQAWAMNLAHHADFADRGHAHIFQEGLRIPPVRLYRAGELQPDIQALILLNCQVPRERLSDLRAQMAANRLGVLRFQGLCARYGTAVVLAASEALLDYAERRMRAGIAAIPDGTYRFTDRHDGPEIDGERQR
;
A
#
# COMPACT_ATOMS: atom_id res chain seq x y z
N MET A 1 -23.58 -11.89 17.22
CA MET A 1 -23.66 -10.60 16.51
C MET A 1 -24.58 -10.81 15.32
N GLN A 2 -25.51 -9.89 15.04
CA GLN A 2 -26.36 -10.00 13.85
C GLN A 2 -25.47 -9.90 12.62
N HIS A 3 -25.58 -10.87 11.71
CA HIS A 3 -24.91 -10.78 10.42
C HIS A 3 -25.44 -9.53 9.68
N PRO A 4 -24.55 -8.68 9.14
CA PRO A 4 -24.97 -7.54 8.35
C PRO A 4 -25.80 -8.03 7.17
N ASP A 5 -26.83 -7.26 6.83
CA ASP A 5 -27.70 -7.54 5.69
C ASP A 5 -26.85 -7.68 4.39
N PRO A 6 -27.01 -8.75 3.59
CA PRO A 6 -26.17 -8.99 2.41
C PRO A 6 -26.18 -7.83 1.41
N ILE A 7 -27.30 -7.12 1.27
CA ILE A 7 -27.38 -5.95 0.39
C ILE A 7 -26.46 -4.84 0.92
N THR A 8 -26.48 -4.60 2.23
CA THR A 8 -25.58 -3.66 2.89
C THR A 8 -24.12 -4.05 2.71
N VAL A 9 -23.77 -5.33 2.82
CA VAL A 9 -22.39 -5.81 2.61
C VAL A 9 -21.92 -5.51 1.19
N GLU A 10 -22.73 -5.81 0.17
CA GLU A 10 -22.40 -5.54 -1.24
C GLU A 10 -22.30 -4.04 -1.55
N VAL A 11 -23.18 -3.22 -0.97
CA VAL A 11 -23.13 -1.76 -1.12
C VAL A 11 -21.86 -1.18 -0.51
N ILE A 12 -21.49 -1.62 0.70
CA ILE A 12 -20.25 -1.18 1.36
C ILE A 12 -19.02 -1.69 0.60
N GLY A 13 -19.02 -2.95 0.15
CA GLY A 13 -17.93 -3.50 -0.65
C GLY A 13 -17.70 -2.73 -1.94
N SER A 14 -18.78 -2.43 -2.67
CA SER A 14 -18.73 -1.60 -3.89
C SER A 14 -18.23 -0.18 -3.59
N ALA A 15 -18.63 0.40 -2.46
CA ALA A 15 -18.14 1.72 -2.05
C ALA A 15 -16.64 1.67 -1.73
N LEU A 16 -16.15 0.68 -1.00
CA LEU A 16 -14.72 0.52 -0.71
C LEU A 16 -13.89 0.35 -1.99
N ALA A 17 -14.38 -0.44 -2.95
CA ALA A 17 -13.75 -0.59 -4.27
C ALA A 17 -13.67 0.75 -5.02
N SER A 18 -14.79 1.47 -5.10
CA SER A 18 -14.85 2.80 -5.70
C SER A 18 -13.87 3.77 -5.05
N ILE A 19 -13.70 3.72 -3.73
CA ILE A 19 -12.73 4.56 -3.02
C ILE A 19 -11.31 4.24 -3.48
N THR A 20 -10.93 2.96 -3.51
CA THR A 20 -9.58 2.58 -3.94
C THR A 20 -9.29 2.92 -5.40
N GLU A 21 -10.28 2.79 -6.28
CA GLU A 21 -10.18 3.20 -7.69
C GLU A 21 -10.02 4.72 -7.82
N GLU A 22 -10.82 5.51 -7.09
CA GLU A 22 -10.68 6.96 -7.04
C GLU A 22 -9.30 7.39 -6.55
N MET A 23 -8.76 6.72 -5.52
CA MET A 23 -7.39 6.96 -5.05
C MET A 23 -6.36 6.65 -6.15
N GLY A 24 -6.51 5.53 -6.85
CA GLY A 24 -5.59 5.10 -7.92
C GLY A 24 -5.58 6.09 -9.08
N GLU A 25 -6.76 6.51 -9.53
CA GLU A 25 -6.89 7.49 -10.61
C GLU A 25 -6.36 8.87 -10.18
N ALA A 26 -6.57 9.28 -8.92
CA ALA A 26 -5.99 10.52 -8.38
C ALA A 26 -4.45 10.46 -8.40
N LEU A 27 -3.87 9.33 -7.98
CA LEU A 27 -2.43 9.11 -8.00
C LEU A 27 -1.87 9.19 -9.42
N VAL A 28 -2.42 8.42 -10.35
CA VAL A 28 -1.98 8.41 -11.76
C VAL A 28 -2.16 9.79 -12.39
N ARG A 29 -3.28 10.49 -12.15
CA ARG A 29 -3.52 11.80 -12.74
C ARG A 29 -2.62 12.90 -12.20
N ALA A 30 -2.30 12.88 -10.91
CA ALA A 30 -1.50 13.92 -10.28
C ALA A 30 0.02 13.69 -10.38
N SER A 31 0.45 12.46 -10.70
CA SER A 31 1.87 12.11 -10.82
C SER A 31 2.51 12.70 -12.09
N PHE A 32 3.83 12.83 -12.04
CA PHE A 32 4.64 13.41 -13.11
C PHE A 32 5.54 12.37 -13.77
N SER A 33 6.06 11.39 -13.02
CA SER A 33 6.95 10.38 -13.59
C SER A 33 6.23 9.47 -14.58
N THR A 34 6.94 9.07 -15.63
CA THR A 34 6.41 8.15 -16.64
C THR A 34 6.03 6.78 -16.08
N ASN A 35 6.74 6.30 -15.05
CA ASN A 35 6.41 5.05 -14.36
C ASN A 35 5.02 5.09 -13.73
N ILE A 36 4.67 6.16 -13.02
CA ILE A 36 3.35 6.25 -12.37
C ILE A 36 2.29 6.72 -13.38
N LYS A 37 2.60 7.76 -14.15
CA LYS A 37 1.67 8.44 -15.05
C LYS A 37 1.24 7.59 -16.24
N GLU A 38 2.21 6.94 -16.91
CA GLU A 38 2.00 6.24 -18.16
C GLU A 38 1.98 4.72 -17.96
N ARG A 39 2.93 4.16 -17.20
CA ARG A 39 2.98 2.71 -16.93
C ARG A 39 2.03 2.26 -15.82
N ARG A 40 1.50 3.20 -15.02
CA ARG A 40 0.63 2.93 -13.86
C ARG A 40 1.27 1.99 -12.86
N ASP A 41 2.57 2.15 -12.67
CA ASP A 41 3.38 1.36 -11.73
C ASP A 41 3.16 1.84 -10.28
N CYS A 42 1.94 1.61 -9.81
CA CYS A 42 1.47 2.03 -8.50
C CYS A 42 0.25 1.21 -8.06
N SER A 43 -0.05 1.22 -6.77
CA SER A 43 -1.26 0.61 -6.22
C SER A 43 -1.76 1.38 -5.01
N THR A 44 -3.07 1.39 -4.84
CA THR A 44 -3.79 2.02 -3.73
C THR A 44 -4.65 0.98 -3.04
N ALA A 45 -4.70 1.02 -1.72
CA ALA A 45 -5.44 0.06 -0.94
C ALA A 45 -5.96 0.67 0.37
N LEU A 46 -7.06 0.08 0.85
CA LEU A 46 -7.60 0.32 2.17
C LEU A 46 -7.35 -0.92 3.03
N PHE A 47 -6.93 -0.69 4.26
CA PHE A 47 -6.68 -1.73 5.25
C PHE A 47 -7.54 -1.49 6.47
N ASP A 48 -7.94 -2.54 7.15
CA ASP A 48 -8.60 -2.41 8.44
C ASP A 48 -7.59 -1.99 9.52
N ARG A 49 -8.08 -1.80 10.75
CA ARG A 49 -7.25 -1.47 11.91
C ARG A 49 -6.13 -2.51 12.18
N ALA A 50 -6.37 -3.78 11.84
CA ALA A 50 -5.42 -4.87 12.05
C ALA A 50 -4.39 -5.01 10.91
N GLY A 51 -4.53 -4.24 9.82
CA GLY A 51 -3.65 -4.31 8.66
C GLY A 51 -4.05 -5.36 7.63
N ARG A 52 -5.27 -5.90 7.71
CA ARG A 52 -5.84 -6.77 6.67
C ARG A 52 -6.35 -5.92 5.51
N THR A 53 -6.01 -6.28 4.28
CA THR A 53 -6.46 -5.57 3.08
C THR A 53 -7.97 -5.70 2.93
N LEU A 54 -8.68 -4.58 3.01
CA LEU A 54 -10.12 -4.51 2.75
C LEU A 54 -10.41 -4.47 1.25
N CYS A 55 -9.63 -3.66 0.53
CA CYS A 55 -9.75 -3.50 -0.91
C CYS A 55 -8.45 -2.94 -1.49
N GLN A 56 -8.17 -3.27 -2.74
CA GLN A 56 -7.04 -2.75 -3.51
C GLN A 56 -7.51 -2.45 -4.93
N ALA A 57 -7.10 -1.32 -5.51
CA ALA A 57 -7.33 -1.04 -6.91
C ALA A 57 -6.54 -2.03 -7.79
N GLU A 58 -7.22 -2.66 -8.74
CA GLU A 58 -6.62 -3.63 -9.68
C GLU A 58 -5.70 -2.91 -10.68
N HIS A 59 -4.44 -2.70 -10.28
CA HIS A 59 -3.40 -2.20 -11.17
C HIS A 59 -2.24 -3.20 -11.25
N ILE A 60 -1.70 -3.63 -10.10
CA ILE A 60 -0.55 -4.53 -10.03
C ILE A 60 -0.75 -5.55 -8.90
N PRO A 61 -1.08 -6.82 -9.21
CA PRO A 61 -1.36 -7.83 -8.18
C PRO A 61 -0.19 -8.13 -7.24
N ILE A 62 1.06 -8.00 -7.69
CA ILE A 62 2.24 -8.30 -6.84
C ILE A 62 2.36 -7.35 -5.64
N HIS A 63 1.83 -6.12 -5.73
CA HIS A 63 1.86 -5.16 -4.62
C HIS A 63 1.00 -5.57 -3.43
N LEU A 64 0.04 -6.50 -3.61
CA LEU A 64 -0.78 -7.00 -2.50
C LEU A 64 0.08 -7.66 -1.41
N GLY A 65 1.10 -8.41 -1.81
CA GLY A 65 2.04 -9.05 -0.89
C GLY A 65 2.96 -8.06 -0.17
N SER A 66 3.29 -6.93 -0.82
CA SER A 66 4.20 -5.93 -0.30
C SER A 66 3.67 -5.20 0.94
N PHE A 67 2.35 -5.08 1.08
CA PHE A 67 1.75 -4.37 2.22
C PHE A 67 1.62 -5.20 3.50
N LEU A 68 1.83 -6.52 3.44
CA LEU A 68 1.54 -7.43 4.57
C LEU A 68 2.27 -7.03 5.86
N ASP A 69 3.54 -6.61 5.74
CA ASP A 69 4.36 -6.20 6.88
C ASP A 69 4.38 -4.69 7.12
N ALA A 70 3.67 -3.90 6.31
CA ALA A 70 3.68 -2.43 6.39
C ALA A 70 3.17 -1.94 7.75
N LEU A 71 1.96 -2.36 8.15
CA LEU A 71 1.37 -1.92 9.40
C LEU A 71 2.11 -2.47 10.64
N PRO A 72 2.45 -3.77 10.72
CA PRO A 72 3.31 -4.28 11.80
C PRO A 72 4.61 -3.49 11.95
N SER A 73 5.27 -3.13 10.84
CA SER A 73 6.52 -2.37 10.85
C SER A 73 6.35 -0.92 11.33
N ILE A 74 5.24 -0.27 10.95
CA ILE A 74 4.87 1.04 11.48
C ILE A 74 4.66 0.95 13.00
N LEU A 75 3.81 0.02 13.45
CA LEU A 75 3.42 -0.10 14.86
C LEU A 75 4.57 -0.53 15.78
N ALA A 76 5.54 -1.30 15.26
CA ALA A 76 6.75 -1.65 15.99
C ALA A 76 7.63 -0.44 16.33
N ARG A 77 7.60 0.62 15.50
CA ARG A 77 8.38 1.86 15.71
C ARG A 77 7.55 2.99 16.29
N HIS A 78 6.25 3.00 16.01
CA HIS A 78 5.31 4.05 16.37
C HIS A 78 4.09 3.39 17.03
N PRO A 79 4.09 3.22 18.36
CA PRO A 79 2.95 2.65 19.06
C PRO A 79 1.66 3.40 18.74
N GLU A 80 0.53 2.69 18.65
CA GLU A 80 -0.77 3.26 18.25
C GLU A 80 -1.14 4.51 19.07
N ALA A 81 -0.85 4.51 20.38
CA ALA A 81 -1.10 5.63 21.28
C ALA A 81 -0.34 6.93 20.93
N GLY A 82 0.73 6.84 20.14
CA GLY A 82 1.52 7.97 19.65
C GLY A 82 1.18 8.39 18.22
N ILE A 83 0.17 7.78 17.59
CA ILE A 83 -0.28 8.11 16.24
C ILE A 83 -1.45 9.09 16.33
N ALA A 84 -1.38 10.18 15.56
CA ALA A 84 -2.40 11.23 15.55
C ALA A 84 -3.11 11.36 14.19
N PRO A 85 -4.34 11.89 14.13
CA PRO A 85 -4.98 12.25 12.87
C PRO A 85 -4.08 13.16 12.01
N GLY A 86 -3.89 12.79 10.74
CA GLY A 86 -3.02 13.53 9.82
C GLY A 86 -1.53 13.18 9.91
N ASP A 87 -1.14 12.22 10.76
CA ASP A 87 0.16 11.55 10.59
C ASP A 87 0.19 10.80 9.25
N VAL A 88 1.33 10.81 8.57
CA VAL A 88 1.53 10.03 7.33
C VAL A 88 2.93 9.44 7.38
N PHE A 89 3.02 8.13 7.19
CA PHE A 89 4.26 7.39 7.22
C PHE A 89 4.80 7.19 5.79
N VAL A 90 6.13 7.28 5.64
CA VAL A 90 6.86 6.98 4.40
C VAL A 90 7.91 5.91 4.66
N PHE A 91 8.03 4.93 3.76
CA PHE A 91 8.99 3.83 3.84
C PHE A 91 9.12 3.07 2.52
N ASN A 92 10.23 2.37 2.33
CA ASN A 92 10.48 1.46 1.21
C ASN A 92 11.43 0.30 1.59
N ASP A 93 11.84 0.22 2.86
CA ASP A 93 12.82 -0.78 3.27
C ASP A 93 12.26 -2.20 3.10
N ALA A 94 12.98 -3.03 2.35
CA ALA A 94 12.55 -4.39 2.00
C ALA A 94 12.30 -5.30 3.21
N TYR A 95 12.84 -4.95 4.39
CA TYR A 95 12.66 -5.72 5.63
C TYR A 95 11.64 -5.11 6.60
N ALA A 96 11.02 -3.98 6.22
CA ALA A 96 10.09 -3.25 7.08
C ALA A 96 8.78 -2.89 6.34
N GLY A 97 8.28 -3.82 5.53
CA GLY A 97 7.02 -3.69 4.80
C GLY A 97 7.07 -2.76 3.58
N GLY A 98 8.27 -2.49 3.04
CA GLY A 98 8.42 -1.78 1.76
C GLY A 98 7.84 -2.55 0.57
N GLY A 99 7.94 -1.94 -0.62
CA GLY A 99 7.51 -2.58 -1.86
C GLY A 99 8.39 -3.75 -2.30
N THR A 100 8.27 -4.14 -3.56
CA THR A 100 9.00 -5.29 -4.11
C THR A 100 10.51 -5.05 -4.23
N HIS A 101 10.92 -3.78 -4.23
CA HIS A 101 12.29 -3.26 -4.31
C HIS A 101 12.33 -1.81 -3.83
N LEU A 102 13.53 -1.24 -3.67
CA LEU A 102 13.70 0.10 -3.10
C LEU A 102 13.02 1.26 -3.88
N PRO A 103 12.88 1.23 -5.22
CA PRO A 103 12.10 2.24 -5.92
C PRO A 103 10.63 2.36 -5.48
N ASP A 104 10.06 1.30 -4.92
CA ASP A 104 8.66 1.30 -4.48
C ASP A 104 8.53 2.00 -3.13
N ILE A 105 8.08 3.25 -3.15
CA ILE A 105 7.87 4.06 -1.94
C ILE A 105 6.42 3.94 -1.50
N VAL A 106 6.21 3.55 -0.25
CA VAL A 106 4.90 3.44 0.39
C VAL A 106 4.59 4.71 1.17
N LEU A 107 3.36 5.22 1.02
CA LEU A 107 2.75 6.16 1.97
C LEU A 107 1.58 5.49 2.68
N ALA A 108 1.54 5.58 4.01
CA ALA A 108 0.45 5.06 4.83
C ALA A 108 -0.14 6.16 5.73
N GLU A 109 -1.45 6.37 5.66
CA GLU A 109 -2.19 7.37 6.45
C GLU A 109 -3.29 6.67 7.29
N PRO A 110 -3.31 6.85 8.62
CA PRO A 110 -4.35 6.30 9.49
C PRO A 110 -5.66 7.05 9.30
N ILE A 111 -6.75 6.30 9.20
CA ILE A 111 -8.11 6.83 9.08
C ILE A 111 -8.75 6.83 10.45
N PHE A 112 -8.87 8.02 11.04
CA PHE A 112 -9.55 8.22 12.32
C PHE A 112 -11.05 8.44 12.12
N VAL A 113 -11.86 7.75 12.92
CA VAL A 113 -13.31 8.00 13.06
C VAL A 113 -13.64 7.89 14.56
N ASP A 114 -14.40 8.85 15.08
CA ASP A 114 -14.78 8.93 16.50
C ASP A 114 -13.58 8.87 17.47
N GLY A 115 -12.46 9.48 17.08
CA GLY A 115 -11.25 9.59 17.92
C GLY A 115 -10.35 8.35 17.94
N ALA A 116 -10.65 7.32 17.16
CA ALA A 116 -9.83 6.10 17.06
C ALA A 116 -9.49 5.75 15.61
N ILE A 117 -8.38 5.03 15.41
CA ILE A 117 -8.02 4.48 14.10
C ILE A 117 -8.98 3.34 13.79
N GLN A 118 -9.69 3.45 12.67
CA GLN A 118 -10.61 2.41 12.19
C GLN A 118 -10.08 1.68 10.95
N ALA A 119 -9.24 2.35 10.16
CA ALA A 119 -8.70 1.84 8.92
C ALA A 119 -7.40 2.59 8.56
N TRP A 120 -6.76 2.20 7.47
CA TRP A 120 -5.60 2.85 6.88
C TRP A 120 -5.79 3.02 5.38
N ALA A 121 -5.44 4.18 4.85
CA ALA A 121 -5.26 4.41 3.42
C ALA A 121 -3.77 4.27 3.11
N MET A 122 -3.41 3.35 2.22
CA MET A 122 -2.03 3.22 1.78
C MET A 122 -1.93 3.22 0.27
N ASN A 123 -0.79 3.69 -0.21
CA ASN A 123 -0.41 3.51 -1.59
C ASN A 123 1.08 3.23 -1.70
N LEU A 124 1.43 2.58 -2.80
CA LEU A 124 2.79 2.30 -3.23
C LEU A 124 2.92 2.86 -4.64
N ALA A 125 4.01 3.57 -4.90
CA ALA A 125 4.33 4.04 -6.24
C ALA A 125 5.80 3.78 -6.56
N HIS A 126 6.08 3.43 -7.81
CA HIS A 126 7.43 3.14 -8.28
C HIS A 126 8.17 4.42 -8.68
N HIS A 127 9.15 4.83 -7.87
CA HIS A 127 10.02 5.98 -8.12
C HIS A 127 11.31 5.54 -8.82
N ALA A 128 11.27 5.45 -10.14
CA ALA A 128 12.43 5.08 -10.96
C ALA A 128 13.51 6.18 -10.93
N ASP A 129 14.52 6.02 -10.09
CA ASP A 129 15.58 7.04 -9.90
C ASP A 129 16.97 6.46 -9.56
N PHE A 130 17.06 5.13 -9.40
CA PHE A 130 18.22 4.47 -8.77
C PHE A 130 18.96 3.50 -9.72
N ALA A 131 18.68 3.55 -11.03
CA ALA A 131 19.11 2.54 -12.00
C ALA A 131 20.64 2.42 -12.20
N ASP A 132 21.43 3.45 -11.87
CA ASP A 132 22.88 3.47 -12.11
C ASP A 132 23.71 3.06 -10.88
N ARG A 133 23.07 2.55 -9.84
CA ARG A 133 23.77 2.09 -8.64
C ARG A 133 24.01 0.58 -8.72
N GLY A 134 25.12 0.12 -8.14
CA GLY A 134 25.44 -1.31 -8.10
C GLY A 134 24.35 -2.15 -7.42
N HIS A 135 24.43 -3.47 -7.58
CA HIS A 135 23.41 -4.42 -7.13
C HIS A 135 24.02 -5.59 -6.33
N ALA A 136 25.28 -5.47 -5.90
CA ALA A 136 25.91 -6.50 -5.07
C ALA A 136 25.35 -6.49 -3.64
N HIS A 137 24.91 -5.32 -3.17
CA HIS A 137 24.31 -5.12 -1.87
C HIS A 137 23.18 -4.10 -1.92
N ILE A 138 22.13 -4.30 -1.12
CA ILE A 138 20.97 -3.39 -1.02
C ILE A 138 21.33 -1.92 -0.75
N PHE A 139 22.47 -1.65 -0.11
CA PHE A 139 22.95 -0.28 0.14
C PHE A 139 23.44 0.44 -1.11
N GLN A 140 23.68 -0.31 -2.19
CA GLN A 140 24.00 0.24 -3.49
C GLN A 140 22.69 0.54 -4.22
N GLU A 141 21.66 -0.30 -4.13
CA GLU A 141 20.44 -0.23 -4.93
C GLU A 141 19.57 1.03 -4.76
N GLY A 142 19.73 1.81 -3.69
CA GLY A 142 18.89 2.99 -3.49
C GLY A 142 18.89 3.54 -2.07
N LEU A 143 18.06 4.56 -1.86
CA LEU A 143 17.75 5.06 -0.52
C LEU A 143 16.88 4.03 0.21
N ARG A 144 17.27 3.67 1.43
CA ARG A 144 16.46 2.85 2.34
C ARG A 144 15.79 3.73 3.37
N ILE A 145 14.46 3.66 3.43
CA ILE A 145 13.60 4.50 4.26
C ILE A 145 12.87 3.56 5.22
N PRO A 146 13.23 3.57 6.53
CA PRO A 146 12.43 2.88 7.52
C PRO A 146 11.08 3.61 7.72
N PRO A 147 10.06 2.99 8.34
CA PRO A 147 8.82 3.66 8.68
C PRO A 147 9.05 4.91 9.55
N VAL A 148 8.91 6.08 8.93
CA VAL A 148 9.06 7.40 9.55
C VAL A 148 7.91 8.31 9.15
N ARG A 149 7.58 9.30 9.99
CA ARG A 149 6.54 10.29 9.68
C ARG A 149 7.05 11.27 8.63
N LEU A 150 6.44 11.29 7.45
CA LEU A 150 6.57 12.36 6.47
C LEU A 150 5.68 13.55 6.85
N TYR A 151 4.51 13.29 7.43
CA TYR A 151 3.65 14.29 8.04
C TYR A 151 3.40 13.93 9.50
N ARG A 152 3.40 14.93 10.37
CA ARG A 152 3.02 14.80 11.78
C ARG A 152 1.82 15.71 12.04
N ALA A 153 0.68 15.11 12.37
CA ALA A 153 -0.58 15.83 12.60
C ALA A 153 -0.93 16.84 11.49
N GLY A 154 -0.71 16.47 10.22
CA GLY A 154 -0.97 17.31 9.05
C GLY A 154 0.20 18.22 8.64
N GLU A 155 1.24 18.34 9.46
CA GLU A 155 2.40 19.18 9.19
C GLU A 155 3.51 18.37 8.51
N LEU A 156 3.92 18.79 7.31
CA LEU A 156 5.04 18.19 6.59
C LEU A 156 6.31 18.27 7.44
N GLN A 157 7.09 17.19 7.44
CA GLN A 157 8.41 17.14 8.07
C GLN A 157 9.47 17.49 7.01
N PRO A 158 9.89 18.77 6.88
CA PRO A 158 10.70 19.23 5.75
C PRO A 158 12.08 18.55 5.71
N ASP A 159 12.66 18.23 6.86
CA ASP A 159 13.97 17.58 6.93
C ASP A 159 13.94 16.14 6.41
N ILE A 160 12.85 15.39 6.70
CA ILE A 160 12.66 14.04 6.16
C ILE A 160 12.50 14.10 4.64
N GLN A 161 11.68 15.03 4.14
CA GLN A 161 11.51 15.23 2.71
C GLN A 161 12.84 15.63 2.05
N ALA A 162 13.60 16.55 2.66
CA ALA A 162 14.89 16.99 2.14
C ALA A 162 15.90 15.85 2.06
N LEU A 163 15.95 14.98 3.08
CA LEU A 163 16.80 13.79 3.07
C LEU A 163 16.43 12.81 1.94
N ILE A 164 15.14 12.60 1.69
CA ILE A 164 14.67 11.76 0.58
C ILE A 164 15.10 12.39 -0.75
N LEU A 165 14.73 13.65 -0.98
CA LEU A 165 14.97 14.34 -2.26
C LEU A 165 16.45 14.56 -2.56
N LEU A 166 17.31 14.73 -1.55
CA LEU A 166 18.76 14.83 -1.73
C LEU A 166 19.35 13.57 -2.38
N ASN A 167 18.72 12.42 -2.16
CA ASN A 167 19.18 11.12 -2.67
C ASN A 167 18.55 10.75 -4.02
N CYS A 168 17.79 11.66 -4.62
CA CYS A 168 17.10 11.51 -5.89
C CYS A 168 17.85 12.20 -7.04
N GLN A 169 17.91 11.61 -8.24
CA GLN A 169 18.49 12.28 -9.42
C GLN A 169 17.53 13.31 -10.01
N VAL A 170 16.22 13.06 -9.92
CA VAL A 170 15.17 13.94 -10.46
C VAL A 170 14.26 14.50 -9.34
N PRO A 171 14.78 15.27 -8.37
CA PRO A 171 14.07 15.63 -7.14
C PRO A 171 12.77 16.42 -7.36
N ARG A 172 12.66 17.19 -8.46
CA ARG A 172 11.42 17.92 -8.78
C ARG A 172 10.28 16.98 -9.16
N GLU A 173 10.58 15.94 -9.94
CA GLU A 173 9.61 14.90 -10.31
C GLU A 173 9.20 14.10 -9.07
N ARG A 174 10.19 13.68 -8.27
CA ARG A 174 9.96 12.91 -7.03
C ARG A 174 9.10 13.67 -6.03
N LEU A 175 9.30 14.98 -5.87
CA LEU A 175 8.45 15.82 -5.04
C LEU A 175 6.99 15.84 -5.54
N SER A 176 6.78 15.93 -6.85
CA SER A 176 5.44 15.89 -7.44
C SER A 176 4.76 14.54 -7.22
N ASP A 177 5.49 13.45 -7.39
CA ASP A 177 4.97 12.09 -7.18
C ASP A 177 4.65 11.83 -5.69
N LEU A 178 5.49 12.26 -4.75
CA LEU A 178 5.18 12.17 -3.31
C LEU A 178 3.92 12.97 -2.94
N ARG A 179 3.72 14.14 -3.57
CA ARG A 179 2.49 14.93 -3.40
C ARG A 179 1.27 14.24 -4.00
N ALA A 180 1.43 13.56 -5.14
CA ALA A 180 0.36 12.77 -5.75
C ALA A 180 -0.03 11.58 -4.86
N GLN A 181 0.95 10.86 -4.30
CA GLN A 181 0.72 9.80 -3.31
C GLN A 181 -0.01 10.35 -2.06
N MET A 182 0.40 11.50 -1.55
CA MET A 182 -0.27 12.13 -0.41
C MET A 182 -1.73 12.51 -0.74
N ALA A 183 -1.98 13.09 -1.92
CA ALA A 183 -3.32 13.46 -2.35
C ALA A 183 -4.24 12.24 -2.50
N ALA A 184 -3.71 11.13 -3.02
CA ALA A 184 -4.44 9.87 -3.13
C ALA A 184 -4.83 9.31 -1.75
N ASN A 185 -3.91 9.24 -0.80
CA ASN A 185 -4.23 8.80 0.57
C ASN A 185 -5.26 9.70 1.24
N ARG A 186 -5.11 11.03 1.11
CA ARG A 186 -6.06 11.98 1.69
C ARG A 186 -7.47 11.79 1.11
N LEU A 187 -7.59 11.53 -0.19
CA LEU A 187 -8.87 11.19 -0.82
C LEU A 187 -9.49 9.93 -0.20
N GLY A 188 -8.69 8.88 -0.01
CA GLY A 188 -9.10 7.65 0.65
C GLY A 188 -9.64 7.89 2.07
N VAL A 189 -8.90 8.66 2.88
CA VAL A 189 -9.30 9.07 4.23
C VAL A 189 -10.67 9.77 4.22
N LEU A 190 -10.81 10.80 3.39
CA LEU A 190 -12.04 11.60 3.32
C LEU A 190 -13.24 10.76 2.88
N ARG A 191 -13.06 9.88 1.88
CA ARG A 191 -14.13 9.03 1.39
C ARG A 191 -14.53 7.96 2.40
N PHE A 192 -13.58 7.32 3.06
CA PHE A 192 -13.87 6.33 4.10
C PHE A 192 -14.60 6.96 5.28
N GLN A 193 -14.14 8.12 5.76
CA GLN A 193 -14.84 8.89 6.79
C GLN A 193 -16.26 9.26 6.37
N GLY A 194 -16.44 9.69 5.11
CA GLY A 194 -17.76 9.97 4.54
C GLY A 194 -18.67 8.73 4.49
N LEU A 195 -18.10 7.55 4.20
CA LEU A 195 -18.83 6.28 4.22
C LEU A 195 -19.29 5.93 5.65
N CYS A 196 -18.41 6.07 6.64
CA CYS A 196 -18.76 5.89 8.05
C CYS A 196 -19.80 6.90 8.52
N ALA A 197 -19.72 8.17 8.11
CA ALA A 197 -20.71 9.18 8.45
C ALA A 197 -22.11 8.86 7.86
N ARG A 198 -22.15 8.26 6.66
CA ARG A 198 -23.41 7.94 5.98
C ARG A 198 -24.08 6.67 6.49
N TYR A 199 -23.31 5.60 6.75
CA TYR A 199 -23.85 4.28 7.11
C TYR A 199 -23.64 3.90 8.58
N GLY A 200 -22.83 4.67 9.31
CA GLY A 200 -22.41 4.36 10.67
C GLY A 200 -21.14 3.52 10.70
N THR A 201 -20.19 3.91 11.56
CA THR A 201 -18.88 3.24 11.70
C THR A 201 -19.03 1.74 11.97
N ALA A 202 -19.91 1.36 12.90
CA ALA A 202 -20.13 -0.06 13.25
C ALA A 202 -20.65 -0.90 12.07
N VAL A 203 -21.50 -0.32 11.20
CA VAL A 203 -22.05 -1.01 10.03
C VAL A 203 -20.96 -1.20 8.98
N VAL A 204 -20.15 -0.17 8.71
CA VAL A 204 -19.03 -0.25 7.76
C VAL A 204 -18.01 -1.30 8.20
N LEU A 205 -17.65 -1.32 9.49
CA LEU A 205 -16.70 -2.30 10.03
C LEU A 205 -17.26 -3.72 10.01
N ALA A 206 -18.53 -3.92 10.37
CA ALA A 206 -19.17 -5.23 10.31
C ALA A 206 -19.27 -5.77 8.87
N ALA A 207 -19.59 -4.90 7.90
CA ALA A 207 -19.59 -5.27 6.49
C ALA A 207 -18.18 -5.60 5.99
N SER A 208 -17.18 -4.83 6.42
CA SER A 208 -15.76 -5.08 6.11
C SER A 208 -15.31 -6.46 6.59
N GLU A 209 -15.67 -6.85 7.83
CA GLU A 209 -15.39 -8.18 8.35
C GLU A 209 -16.09 -9.27 7.52
N ALA A 210 -17.36 -9.06 7.18
CA ALA A 210 -18.13 -10.01 6.38
C ALA A 210 -17.54 -10.22 4.97
N LEU A 211 -16.96 -9.18 4.37
CA LEU A 211 -16.23 -9.26 3.09
C LEU A 211 -14.95 -10.09 3.24
N LEU A 212 -14.18 -9.89 4.30
CA LEU A 212 -12.97 -10.69 4.59
C LEU A 212 -13.33 -12.16 4.78
N ASP A 213 -14.35 -12.46 5.60
CA ASP A 213 -14.83 -13.83 5.81
C ASP A 213 -15.32 -14.47 4.51
N TYR A 214 -15.98 -13.68 3.64
CA TYR A 214 -16.44 -14.15 2.35
C TYR A 214 -15.26 -14.47 1.41
N ALA A 215 -14.25 -13.62 1.35
CA ALA A 215 -13.03 -13.85 0.58
C ALA A 215 -12.31 -15.14 1.05
N GLU A 216 -12.20 -15.36 2.36
CA GLU A 216 -11.63 -16.59 2.91
C GLU A 216 -12.44 -17.83 2.47
N ARG A 217 -13.77 -17.81 2.60
CA ARG A 217 -14.63 -18.93 2.18
C ARG A 217 -14.46 -19.24 0.70
N ARG A 218 -14.39 -18.21 -0.15
CA ARG A 218 -14.18 -18.35 -1.60
C ARG A 218 -12.81 -18.96 -1.90
N MET A 219 -11.75 -18.51 -1.22
CA MET A 219 -10.42 -19.07 -1.36
C MET A 219 -10.37 -20.54 -0.93
N ARG A 220 -10.93 -20.88 0.24
CA ARG A 220 -11.01 -22.27 0.73
C ARG A 220 -11.76 -23.18 -0.24
N ALA A 221 -12.88 -22.71 -0.80
CA ALA A 221 -13.64 -23.46 -1.80
C ALA A 221 -12.82 -23.69 -3.09
N GLY A 222 -12.06 -22.70 -3.54
CA GLY A 222 -11.14 -22.84 -4.67
C GLY A 222 -10.03 -23.86 -4.41
N ILE A 223 -9.40 -23.80 -3.23
CA ILE A 223 -8.37 -24.77 -2.80
C ILE A 223 -8.96 -26.18 -2.71
N ALA A 224 -10.15 -26.35 -2.12
CA ALA A 224 -10.80 -27.65 -1.98
C ALA A 224 -11.22 -28.29 -3.32
N ALA A 225 -11.32 -27.49 -4.40
CA ALA A 225 -11.57 -28.00 -5.74
C ALA A 225 -10.32 -28.59 -6.40
N ILE A 226 -9.12 -28.34 -5.87
CA ILE A 226 -7.87 -28.92 -6.35
C ILE A 226 -7.76 -30.35 -5.81
N PRO A 227 -7.55 -31.37 -6.67
CA PRO A 227 -7.42 -32.76 -6.21
C PRO A 227 -6.26 -32.93 -5.23
N ASP A 228 -6.45 -33.74 -4.19
CA ASP A 228 -5.40 -34.10 -3.24
C ASP A 228 -4.20 -34.72 -3.98
N GLY A 229 -3.01 -34.16 -3.79
CA GLY A 229 -1.82 -34.59 -4.48
C GLY A 229 -0.60 -33.74 -4.16
N THR A 230 0.55 -34.17 -4.69
CA THR A 230 1.79 -33.38 -4.63
C THR A 230 2.08 -32.83 -6.02
N TYR A 231 1.96 -31.52 -6.17
CA TYR A 231 2.26 -30.80 -7.41
C TYR A 231 3.68 -30.25 -7.32
N ARG A 232 4.49 -30.46 -8.36
CA ARG A 232 5.88 -29.98 -8.43
C ARG A 232 6.14 -29.36 -9.79
N PHE A 233 6.89 -28.26 -9.79
CA PHE A 233 7.39 -27.60 -11.00
C PHE A 233 8.84 -27.16 -10.77
N THR A 234 9.58 -26.98 -11.86
CA THR A 234 10.95 -26.45 -11.82
C THR A 234 11.11 -25.53 -13.02
N ASP A 235 11.64 -24.34 -12.76
CA ASP A 235 11.96 -23.34 -13.78
C ASP A 235 13.45 -22.98 -13.74
N ARG A 236 13.95 -22.38 -14.81
CA ARG A 236 15.33 -21.89 -14.91
C ARG A 236 15.31 -20.45 -15.43
N HIS A 237 16.04 -19.57 -14.78
CA HIS A 237 16.22 -18.18 -15.18
C HIS A 237 17.71 -17.88 -15.34
N ASP A 238 18.11 -17.33 -16.48
CA ASP A 238 19.47 -16.87 -16.72
C ASP A 238 19.66 -15.43 -16.20
N GLY A 239 20.79 -15.16 -15.56
CA GLY A 239 21.12 -13.86 -15.01
C GLY A 239 22.56 -13.47 -15.33
N PRO A 240 22.83 -12.22 -15.76
CA PRO A 240 24.19 -11.76 -16.06
C PRO A 240 25.11 -11.76 -14.83
N GLU A 241 24.55 -11.83 -13.63
CA GLU A 241 25.27 -11.85 -12.35
C GLU A 241 25.73 -13.25 -11.89
N ILE A 242 25.33 -14.32 -12.60
CA ILE A 242 25.75 -15.69 -12.29
C ILE A 242 26.82 -16.11 -13.31
N ASP A 243 28.08 -16.04 -12.90
CA ASP A 243 29.19 -16.61 -13.68
C ASP A 243 29.01 -18.13 -13.79
N GLY A 244 28.92 -18.65 -15.02
CA GLY A 244 29.07 -20.09 -15.31
C GLY A 244 27.84 -20.85 -15.80
N GLU A 245 26.64 -20.24 -15.89
CA GLU A 245 25.46 -20.92 -16.44
C GLU A 245 24.77 -20.16 -17.57
N ARG A 246 25.51 -19.90 -18.66
CA ARG A 246 24.88 -19.93 -19.99
C ARG A 246 24.70 -21.39 -20.39
N GLN A 247 23.74 -22.10 -19.77
CA GLN A 247 23.39 -23.45 -20.21
C GLN A 247 22.50 -23.36 -21.45
N ARG A 248 22.98 -24.01 -22.51
CA ARG A 248 22.30 -24.20 -23.80
C ARG A 248 20.97 -24.93 -23.65
#